data_AF-A0A397TZE5-F1
#
_entry.id   AF-A0A397TZE5-F1
#
_cell.length_a   1.000
_cell.length_b   1.000
_cell.length_c   1.000
_cell.angle_alpha   90.00
_cell.angle_beta   90.00
_cell.angle_gamma   90.00
#
_symmetry.space_group_name_H-M   'P 1'
#
loop_
_entity.id
_entity.type
_entity.pdbx_description
1 polymer ?
#
loop_
_entity_poly.entity_id
_entity_poly.type
_entity_poly.pdbx_seq_one_letter_code
_entity_poly.pdbx_strand_id
1 'polypeptide(L)'
;MKNSKHGKCAHCNEDNTQPAWCLSCDPDIATRWTSRNKNIDDCMKIFQLRTFNYEDVIEWIPFDRLSGVKKIGKGGFGSVYSATWLDGIQKVGTIKDGDNDIYKKAREPSSIVALKTLAKFKSLMACKINYTKLAIYGVTQNTETKEYLMVFQYANDGSLYKYLRKNFCDLIWQAKLEILKNISEELYYIHFYAGYIHADFHSGNILQDQRSYITDLGLSRKTDEKVLEGDIYGVMPYVAPEVLLGEQQFTKATDIYGFGVIMSEMTTGQRPFD
;
A
#
# COMPACT_ATOMS: atom_id res chain seq x y z
N MET A 1 17.22 28.90 0.20
CA MET A 1 18.15 27.77 0.03
C MET A 1 18.03 26.86 1.24
N LYS A 2 17.43 25.68 1.10
CA LYS A 2 17.32 24.73 2.22
C LYS A 2 18.64 23.96 2.29
N ASN A 3 19.54 24.31 3.19
CA ASN A 3 20.67 23.43 3.50
C ASN A 3 20.11 22.07 3.94
N SER A 4 20.48 20.98 3.26
CA SER A 4 20.12 19.64 3.70
C SER A 4 20.73 19.34 5.06
N LYS A 5 19.92 18.81 5.98
CA LYS A 5 20.36 18.28 7.28
C LYS A 5 21.36 17.10 7.13
N HIS A 6 21.52 16.56 5.91
CA HIS A 6 22.26 15.34 5.62
C HIS A 6 23.53 15.58 4.80
N GLY A 7 23.94 16.85 4.61
CA GLY A 7 25.13 17.23 3.86
C GLY A 7 24.97 17.10 2.34
N LYS A 8 26.09 17.26 1.62
CA LYS A 8 26.16 17.16 0.16
C LYS A 8 26.57 15.76 -0.29
N CYS A 9 26.09 15.35 -1.45
CA CYS A 9 26.50 14.12 -2.10
C CYS A 9 27.95 14.22 -2.59
N ALA A 10 28.79 13.24 -2.27
CA ALA A 10 30.18 13.22 -2.70
C ALA A 10 30.37 13.09 -4.22
N HIS A 11 29.34 12.63 -4.95
CA HIS A 11 29.42 12.40 -6.40
C HIS A 11 28.91 13.58 -7.23
N CYS A 12 27.75 14.15 -6.90
CA CYS A 12 27.14 15.23 -7.69
C CYS A 12 27.09 16.59 -6.99
N ASN A 13 27.51 16.66 -5.72
CA ASN A 13 27.48 17.87 -4.89
C ASN A 13 26.06 18.45 -4.64
N GLU A 14 25.01 17.73 -5.01
CA GLU A 14 23.63 18.05 -4.64
C GLU A 14 23.34 17.70 -3.17
N ASP A 15 22.26 18.25 -2.62
CA ASP A 15 21.81 17.92 -1.28
C ASP A 15 21.43 16.43 -1.15
N ASN A 16 21.95 15.75 -0.12
CA ASN A 16 21.53 14.40 0.22
C ASN A 16 20.06 14.40 0.69
N THR A 17 19.31 13.40 0.25
CA THR A 17 17.89 13.21 0.60
C THR A 17 17.74 12.52 1.96
N GLN A 18 18.69 11.64 2.32
CA GLN A 18 18.85 11.00 3.63
C GLN A 18 20.34 10.90 4.01
N PRO A 19 20.71 10.59 5.26
CA PRO A 19 22.08 10.26 5.60
C PRO A 19 22.64 9.18 4.68
N ALA A 20 23.80 9.44 4.06
CA ALA A 20 24.45 8.54 3.10
C ALA A 20 23.64 8.19 1.83
N TRP A 21 22.62 8.98 1.47
CA TRP A 21 21.83 8.75 0.26
C TRP A 21 21.51 10.03 -0.51
N CYS A 22 21.78 10.00 -1.82
CA CYS A 22 21.42 11.01 -2.78
C CYS A 22 20.57 10.38 -3.87
N LEU A 23 19.32 10.84 -4.00
CA LEU A 23 18.36 10.34 -5.00
C LEU A 23 18.93 10.41 -6.43
N SER A 24 19.55 11.54 -6.80
CA SER A 24 20.08 11.78 -8.15
C SER A 24 21.27 10.87 -8.51
N CYS A 25 21.99 10.35 -7.52
CA CYS A 25 23.10 9.43 -7.70
C CYS A 25 22.74 7.99 -7.38
N ASP A 26 21.46 7.68 -7.15
CA ASP A 26 21.05 6.31 -6.89
C ASP A 26 21.16 5.48 -8.19
N PRO A 27 22.03 4.47 -8.25
CA PRO A 27 22.23 3.68 -9.46
C PRO A 27 20.98 2.88 -9.86
N ASP A 28 20.15 2.48 -8.91
CA ASP A 28 18.93 1.73 -9.18
C ASP A 28 17.85 2.65 -9.80
N ILE A 29 17.90 3.97 -9.54
CA ILE A 29 17.09 4.98 -10.23
C ILE A 29 17.70 5.37 -11.58
N ALA A 30 19.03 5.54 -11.62
CA ALA A 30 19.71 6.13 -12.77
C ALA A 30 19.93 5.15 -13.94
N THR A 31 20.03 3.84 -13.68
CA THR A 31 20.62 2.93 -14.70
C THR A 31 19.97 1.56 -14.85
N ARG A 32 18.84 1.27 -14.21
CA ARG A 32 18.34 -0.10 -14.20
C ARG A 32 16.88 -0.17 -14.66
N TRP A 33 16.71 -0.23 -15.99
CA TRP A 33 15.55 -0.80 -16.67
C TRP A 33 14.36 0.15 -16.92
N THR A 34 13.87 0.09 -18.15
CA THR A 34 12.56 0.60 -18.56
C THR A 34 11.58 -0.57 -18.56
N SER A 35 10.34 -0.33 -18.11
CA SER A 35 9.22 -1.27 -18.25
C SER A 35 8.81 -1.54 -19.71
N ARG A 36 9.49 -0.87 -20.66
CA ARG A 36 9.13 -0.73 -22.09
C ARG A 36 7.76 -0.09 -22.30
N ASN A 37 7.19 0.51 -21.26
CA ASN A 37 5.93 1.23 -21.32
C ASN A 37 6.15 2.64 -20.74
N LYS A 38 6.19 3.62 -21.64
CA LYS A 38 6.43 5.02 -21.28
C LYS A 38 5.46 5.54 -20.21
N ASN A 39 4.19 5.12 -20.22
CA ASN A 39 3.23 5.57 -19.21
C ASN A 39 3.58 5.04 -17.80
N ILE A 40 4.12 3.82 -17.72
CA ILE A 40 4.53 3.20 -16.46
C ILE A 40 5.81 3.86 -15.97
N ASP A 41 6.80 4.00 -16.86
CA ASP A 41 8.07 4.63 -16.55
C ASP A 41 7.89 6.08 -16.08
N ASP A 42 7.05 6.87 -16.77
CA ASP A 42 6.76 8.26 -16.39
C ASP A 42 6.04 8.32 -15.03
N CYS A 43 5.14 7.39 -14.75
CA CYS A 43 4.46 7.33 -13.46
C CYS A 43 5.42 6.93 -12.32
N MET A 44 6.32 5.98 -12.58
CA MET A 44 7.34 5.59 -11.61
C MET A 44 8.27 6.75 -11.27
N LYS A 45 8.74 7.48 -12.29
CA LYS A 45 9.58 8.67 -12.11
C LYS A 45 8.89 9.74 -11.26
N ILE A 46 7.60 9.99 -11.48
CA ILE A 46 6.84 10.95 -10.66
C ILE A 46 6.87 10.57 -9.19
N PHE A 47 6.78 9.27 -8.86
CA PHE A 47 6.86 8.83 -7.48
C PHE A 47 8.28 8.94 -6.92
N GLN A 48 9.27 8.43 -7.64
CA GLN A 48 10.67 8.49 -7.22
C GLN A 48 11.11 9.93 -6.91
N LEU A 49 10.64 10.92 -7.68
CA LEU A 49 10.88 12.35 -7.45
C LEU A 49 10.18 12.93 -6.20
N ARG A 50 9.16 12.25 -5.67
CA ARG A 50 8.41 12.64 -4.47
C ARG A 50 8.84 11.88 -3.21
N THR A 51 9.67 10.85 -3.38
CA THR A 51 10.19 10.04 -2.29
C THR A 51 11.36 10.74 -1.60
N PHE A 52 11.37 10.71 -0.27
CA PHE A 52 12.45 11.30 0.55
C PHE A 52 13.30 10.26 1.29
N ASN A 53 12.84 9.01 1.38
CA ASN A 53 13.56 7.94 2.07
C ASN A 53 14.03 6.88 1.07
N TYR A 54 15.22 6.33 1.30
CA TYR A 54 15.77 5.26 0.47
C TYR A 54 14.83 4.04 0.41
N GLU A 55 14.24 3.65 1.53
CA GLU A 55 13.36 2.48 1.66
C GLU A 55 12.03 2.62 0.92
N ASP A 56 11.61 3.85 0.63
CA ASP A 56 10.33 4.18 0.02
C ASP A 56 10.43 4.32 -1.51
N VAL A 57 11.60 4.09 -2.12
CA VAL A 57 11.78 4.19 -3.57
C VAL A 57 11.18 2.97 -4.25
N ILE A 58 10.31 3.18 -5.22
CA ILE A 58 9.80 2.08 -6.05
C ILE A 58 10.76 1.73 -7.17
N GLU A 59 10.80 0.45 -7.49
CA GLU A 59 11.70 -0.13 -8.47
C GLU A 59 10.95 -0.79 -9.64
N TRP A 60 11.63 -0.91 -10.77
CA TRP A 60 11.22 -1.89 -11.78
C TRP A 60 11.81 -3.23 -11.36
N ILE A 61 10.95 -4.22 -11.15
CA ILE A 61 11.35 -5.54 -10.66
C ILE A 61 11.24 -6.52 -11.83
N PRO A 62 12.37 -6.97 -12.43
CA PRO A 62 12.33 -8.00 -13.46
C PRO A 62 11.64 -9.26 -12.93
N PHE A 63 10.72 -9.82 -13.71
CA PHE A 63 9.84 -10.88 -13.23
C PHE A 63 10.59 -12.18 -12.89
N ASP A 64 11.74 -12.41 -13.52
CA ASP A 64 12.66 -13.53 -13.21
C ASP A 64 13.37 -13.37 -11.85
N ARG A 65 13.34 -12.18 -11.24
CA ARG A 65 13.77 -11.95 -9.85
C ARG A 65 12.69 -12.28 -8.82
N LEU A 66 11.50 -12.67 -9.26
CA LEU A 66 10.39 -13.12 -8.42
C LEU A 66 10.23 -14.63 -8.54
N SER A 67 10.71 -15.35 -7.52
CA SER A 67 10.64 -16.82 -7.48
C SER A 67 9.41 -17.30 -6.73
N GLY A 68 8.95 -18.52 -7.05
CA GLY A 68 7.84 -19.16 -6.34
C GLY A 68 6.50 -18.43 -6.44
N VAL A 69 6.24 -17.74 -7.56
CA VAL A 69 5.01 -16.97 -7.76
C VAL A 69 3.77 -17.88 -7.61
N LYS A 70 2.98 -17.64 -6.57
CA LYS A 70 1.79 -18.44 -6.25
C LYS A 70 0.57 -17.54 -6.09
N LYS A 71 -0.54 -17.92 -6.72
CA LYS A 71 -1.81 -17.20 -6.54
C LYS A 71 -2.35 -17.42 -5.13
N ILE A 72 -2.65 -16.33 -4.43
CA ILE A 72 -3.17 -16.35 -3.04
C ILE A 72 -4.59 -15.78 -2.94
N GLY A 73 -5.07 -15.10 -3.98
CA GLY A 73 -6.43 -14.56 -4.02
C GLY A 73 -6.87 -14.09 -5.40
N LYS A 74 -8.19 -13.98 -5.57
CA LYS A 74 -8.84 -13.34 -6.73
C LYS A 74 -10.09 -12.62 -6.23
N GLY A 75 -10.25 -11.36 -6.63
CA GLY A 75 -11.45 -10.56 -6.37
C GLY A 75 -11.90 -9.82 -7.62
N GLY A 76 -12.89 -8.93 -7.48
CA GLY A 76 -13.41 -8.11 -8.57
C GLY A 76 -12.36 -7.20 -9.22
N PHE A 77 -11.33 -6.80 -8.46
CA PHE A 77 -10.27 -5.88 -8.90
C PHE A 77 -8.97 -6.59 -9.31
N GLY A 78 -9.03 -7.91 -9.52
CA GLY A 78 -7.93 -8.69 -10.08
C GLY A 78 -7.43 -9.82 -9.19
N SER A 79 -6.26 -10.35 -9.54
CA SER A 79 -5.62 -11.47 -8.85
C SER A 79 -4.48 -10.97 -7.97
N VAL A 80 -4.28 -11.65 -6.85
CA VAL A 80 -3.18 -11.41 -5.91
C VAL A 80 -2.31 -12.67 -5.84
N TYR A 81 -0.99 -12.47 -5.85
CA TYR A 81 0.01 -13.52 -5.79
C TYR A 81 1.01 -13.23 -4.66
N SER A 82 1.66 -14.25 -4.14
CA SER A 82 2.87 -14.14 -3.31
C SER A 82 4.08 -14.57 -4.13
N ALA A 83 5.24 -13.97 -3.87
CA ALA A 83 6.51 -14.40 -4.45
C ALA A 83 7.68 -14.08 -3.50
N THR A 84 8.82 -14.73 -3.71
CA THR A 84 10.09 -14.37 -3.06
C THR A 84 10.90 -13.49 -4.01
N TRP A 85 11.15 -12.25 -3.60
CA TRP A 85 11.98 -11.31 -4.35
C TRP A 85 13.46 -11.49 -4.01
N LEU A 86 14.23 -11.97 -5.00
CA LEU A 86 15.61 -12.39 -4.81
C LEU A 86 16.57 -11.23 -4.51
N ASP A 87 16.35 -10.04 -5.10
CA ASP A 87 17.17 -8.86 -4.83
C ASP A 87 16.92 -8.29 -3.44
N GLY A 88 15.69 -8.46 -2.93
CA GLY A 88 15.32 -8.03 -1.59
C GLY A 88 14.89 -6.57 -1.48
N ILE A 89 14.31 -6.27 -0.32
CA ILE A 89 13.76 -4.95 0.00
C ILE A 89 14.90 -4.01 0.42
N GLN A 90 14.85 -2.76 -0.05
CA GLN A 90 15.79 -1.72 0.33
C GLN A 90 15.69 -1.40 1.83
N LYS A 91 16.83 -1.29 2.50
CA LYS A 91 16.95 -0.98 3.92
C LYS A 91 18.05 0.02 4.19
N VAL A 92 17.87 0.85 5.21
CA VAL A 92 18.96 1.64 5.78
C VAL A 92 19.45 0.92 7.03
N GLY A 93 20.72 0.49 7.01
CA GLY A 93 21.41 -0.04 8.18
C GLY A 93 22.11 1.07 8.96
N THR A 94 22.20 0.90 10.28
CA THR A 94 22.97 1.77 11.16
C THR A 94 24.10 0.97 11.80
N ILE A 95 25.32 1.50 11.73
CA ILE A 95 26.50 0.96 12.40
C ILE A 95 26.94 1.98 13.44
N LYS A 96 27.14 1.55 14.68
CA LYS A 96 27.70 2.42 15.72
C LYS A 96 29.21 2.52 15.56
N ASP A 97 29.72 3.74 15.57
CA ASP A 97 31.15 4.06 15.67
C ASP A 97 31.36 5.02 16.85
N GLY A 98 31.68 4.46 18.01
CA GLY A 98 31.65 5.16 19.28
C GLY A 98 30.24 5.66 19.61
N ASP A 99 30.09 6.97 19.82
CA ASP A 99 28.80 7.65 20.06
C ASP A 99 28.10 8.10 18.77
N ASN A 100 28.70 7.87 17.59
CA ASN A 100 28.15 8.28 16.31
C ASN A 100 27.43 7.11 15.61
N ASP A 101 26.30 7.44 14.97
CA ASP A 101 25.58 6.53 14.08
C ASP A 101 26.02 6.74 12.62
N ILE A 102 26.58 5.69 12.02
CA ILE A 102 26.94 5.65 10.59
C ILE A 102 25.83 4.93 9.82
N TYR A 103 25.21 5.62 8.88
CA TYR A 103 24.16 5.07 8.02
C TYR A 103 24.74 4.44 6.76
N LYS A 104 24.23 3.27 6.38
CA LYS A 104 24.64 2.53 5.18
C LYS A 104 23.44 1.96 4.46
N LYS A 105 23.44 2.07 3.13
CA LYS A 105 22.45 1.42 2.26
C LYS A 105 22.64 -0.09 2.26
N ALA A 106 21.56 -0.83 2.44
CA ALA A 106 21.53 -2.29 2.46
C ALA A 106 20.28 -2.81 1.72
N ARG A 107 20.22 -4.12 1.52
CA ARG A 107 19.01 -4.84 1.11
C ARG A 107 18.80 -6.04 2.02
N GLU A 108 17.54 -6.36 2.27
CA GLU A 108 17.13 -7.61 2.91
C GLU A 108 16.81 -8.63 1.82
N PRO A 109 17.74 -9.53 1.45
CA PRO A 109 17.56 -10.42 0.31
C PRO A 109 16.46 -11.47 0.57
N SER A 110 15.89 -12.01 -0.52
CA SER A 110 14.91 -13.11 -0.45
C SER A 110 13.65 -12.80 0.37
N SER A 111 13.16 -11.56 0.31
CA SER A 111 11.94 -11.16 1.00
C SER A 111 10.68 -11.67 0.32
N ILE A 112 9.66 -12.02 1.11
CA ILE A 112 8.33 -12.35 0.59
C ILE A 112 7.59 -11.06 0.25
N VAL A 113 7.00 -11.00 -0.95
CA VAL A 113 6.24 -9.86 -1.47
C VAL A 113 4.88 -10.29 -1.99
N ALA A 114 3.93 -9.36 -2.00
CA ALA A 114 2.63 -9.54 -2.64
C ALA A 114 2.60 -8.86 -4.01
N LEU A 115 2.02 -9.51 -5.01
CA LEU A 115 1.84 -8.99 -6.37
C LEU A 115 0.34 -8.82 -6.65
N LYS A 116 -0.10 -7.64 -7.07
CA LYS A 116 -1.50 -7.40 -7.48
C LYS A 116 -1.58 -6.92 -8.92
N THR A 117 -2.44 -7.55 -9.71
CA THR A 117 -2.71 -7.14 -11.10
C THR A 117 -3.31 -5.74 -11.18
N LEU A 118 -2.96 -5.00 -12.22
CA LEU A 118 -3.41 -3.62 -12.44
C LEU A 118 -4.41 -3.53 -13.58
N ALA A 119 -5.72 -3.62 -13.26
CA ALA A 119 -6.75 -3.44 -14.30
C ALA A 119 -6.78 -2.00 -14.87
N LYS A 120 -6.40 -0.98 -14.08
CA LYS A 120 -6.37 0.45 -14.46
C LYS A 120 -5.13 1.17 -13.91
N PHE A 121 -3.99 1.06 -14.59
CA PHE A 121 -2.68 1.53 -14.11
C PHE A 121 -2.65 3.00 -13.64
N LYS A 122 -3.16 3.95 -14.45
CA LYS A 122 -3.03 5.40 -14.18
C LYS A 122 -3.80 5.87 -12.94
N SER A 123 -5.06 5.46 -12.79
CA SER A 123 -5.87 5.84 -11.62
C SER A 123 -5.36 5.17 -10.35
N LEU A 124 -4.95 3.90 -10.46
CA LEU A 124 -4.49 3.11 -9.33
C LEU A 124 -3.14 3.61 -8.80
N MET A 125 -2.23 4.03 -9.68
CA MET A 125 -0.91 4.52 -9.27
C MET A 125 -0.96 5.97 -8.75
N ALA A 126 -1.82 6.82 -9.32
CA ALA A 126 -2.07 8.16 -8.80
C ALA A 126 -2.78 8.15 -7.42
N CYS A 127 -3.63 7.16 -7.16
CA CYS A 127 -4.37 7.00 -5.91
C CYS A 127 -3.61 6.17 -4.85
N LYS A 128 -2.94 5.08 -5.21
CA LYS A 128 -2.36 4.16 -4.21
C LYS A 128 -1.03 4.61 -3.61
N ILE A 129 -0.31 5.48 -4.29
CA ILE A 129 1.10 5.71 -3.96
C ILE A 129 1.32 6.75 -2.85
N ASN A 130 0.33 7.60 -2.55
CA ASN A 130 0.50 8.71 -1.60
C ASN A 130 -0.22 8.53 -0.25
N TYR A 131 -1.04 7.48 -0.06
CA TYR A 131 -2.03 7.51 1.04
C TYR A 131 -2.20 6.21 1.82
N THR A 132 -1.66 5.07 1.37
CA THR A 132 -1.61 3.86 2.19
C THR A 132 -0.26 3.77 2.89
N LYS A 133 -0.29 3.29 4.14
CA LYS A 133 0.94 2.95 4.88
C LYS A 133 1.54 1.62 4.40
N LEU A 134 0.83 0.86 3.56
CA LEU A 134 1.34 -0.40 3.00
C LEU A 134 2.46 -0.10 2.01
N ALA A 135 3.66 -0.63 2.27
CA ALA A 135 4.80 -0.35 1.42
C ALA A 135 4.59 -0.88 -0.01
N ILE A 136 4.96 -0.05 -0.99
CA ILE A 136 4.96 -0.38 -2.40
C ILE A 136 6.42 -0.44 -2.83
N TYR A 137 6.88 -1.61 -3.25
CA TYR A 137 8.28 -1.81 -3.64
C TYR A 137 8.52 -1.56 -5.11
N GLY A 138 7.50 -1.71 -5.96
CA GLY A 138 7.76 -1.62 -7.39
C GLY A 138 6.63 -2.06 -8.30
N VAL A 139 7.01 -2.16 -9.57
CA VAL A 139 6.17 -2.68 -10.66
C VAL A 139 6.95 -3.79 -11.36
N THR A 140 6.23 -4.83 -11.75
CA THR A 140 6.76 -5.92 -12.58
C THR A 140 5.80 -6.20 -13.74
N GLN A 141 6.25 -6.98 -14.72
CA GLN A 141 5.41 -7.49 -15.80
C GLN A 141 5.60 -9.00 -15.90
N ASN A 142 4.48 -9.73 -15.78
CA ASN A 142 4.51 -11.17 -15.98
C ASN A 142 4.97 -11.48 -17.43
N THR A 143 6.00 -12.30 -17.57
CA THR A 143 6.62 -12.60 -18.86
C THR A 143 5.73 -13.43 -19.78
N GLU A 144 4.81 -14.22 -19.22
CA GLU A 144 3.85 -15.06 -19.95
C GLU A 144 2.58 -14.28 -20.31
N THR A 145 1.89 -13.70 -19.32
CA THR A 145 0.60 -13.03 -19.53
C THR A 145 0.74 -11.61 -20.06
N LYS A 146 1.93 -11.01 -19.97
CA LYS A 146 2.23 -9.60 -20.28
C LYS A 146 1.49 -8.59 -19.39
N GLU A 147 0.79 -9.06 -18.36
CA GLU A 147 0.12 -8.20 -17.39
C GLU A 147 1.12 -7.50 -16.48
N TYR A 148 0.85 -6.24 -16.17
CA TYR A 148 1.60 -5.48 -15.17
C TYR A 148 1.03 -5.73 -13.77
N LEU A 149 1.93 -5.91 -12.81
CA LEU A 149 1.59 -6.10 -11.41
C LEU A 149 2.35 -5.09 -10.55
N MET A 150 1.70 -4.56 -9.53
CA MET A 150 2.38 -3.84 -8.45
C MET A 150 2.86 -4.81 -7.39
N VAL A 151 4.05 -4.52 -6.85
CA VAL A 151 4.73 -5.28 -5.81
C VAL A 151 4.59 -4.53 -4.49
N PHE A 152 4.04 -5.20 -3.49
CA PHE A 152 3.74 -4.65 -2.17
C PHE A 152 4.43 -5.46 -1.07
N GLN A 153 4.51 -4.86 0.12
CA GLN A 153 4.69 -5.59 1.37
C GLN A 153 3.70 -6.75 1.45
N TYR A 154 4.21 -7.92 1.84
CA TYR A 154 3.36 -9.06 2.18
C TYR A 154 2.86 -8.91 3.62
N ALA A 155 1.54 -8.97 3.80
CA ALA A 155 0.91 -8.91 5.11
C ALA A 155 0.74 -10.34 5.65
N ASN A 156 1.50 -10.69 6.70
CA ASN A 156 1.62 -12.09 7.15
C ASN A 156 0.32 -12.67 7.70
N ASP A 157 -0.55 -11.82 8.25
CA ASP A 157 -1.81 -12.22 8.86
C ASP A 157 -3.01 -12.14 7.91
N GLY A 158 -2.78 -11.81 6.64
CA GLY A 158 -3.82 -11.74 5.62
C GLY A 158 -4.79 -10.58 5.86
N SER A 159 -6.07 -10.77 5.53
CA SER A 159 -7.08 -9.74 5.80
C SER A 159 -7.53 -9.76 7.27
N LEU A 160 -7.93 -8.61 7.80
CA LEU A 160 -8.46 -8.46 9.15
C LEU A 160 -9.58 -9.47 9.44
N TYR A 161 -10.45 -9.71 8.45
CA TYR A 161 -11.47 -10.78 8.54
C TYR A 161 -10.89 -12.16 8.85
N LYS A 162 -9.88 -12.59 8.10
CA LYS A 162 -9.23 -13.90 8.30
C LYS A 162 -8.47 -13.92 9.63
N TYR A 163 -7.80 -12.81 9.94
CA TYR A 163 -7.07 -12.65 11.18
C TYR A 163 -7.98 -12.76 12.41
N LEU A 164 -9.13 -12.09 12.41
CA LEU A 164 -10.08 -12.16 13.52
C LEU A 164 -10.62 -13.58 13.67
N ARG A 165 -11.09 -14.23 12.60
CA ARG A 165 -11.59 -15.61 12.67
C ARG A 165 -10.56 -16.60 13.24
N LYS A 166 -9.28 -16.38 12.99
CA LYS A 166 -8.20 -17.24 13.49
C LYS A 166 -7.81 -16.93 14.93
N ASN A 167 -7.77 -15.66 15.33
CA ASN A 167 -7.12 -15.22 16.57
C ASN A 167 -8.07 -14.57 17.58
N PHE A 168 -9.39 -14.55 17.32
CA PHE A 168 -10.34 -13.78 18.14
C PHE A 168 -10.27 -14.08 19.64
N CYS A 169 -10.17 -15.36 20.00
CA CYS A 169 -10.13 -15.80 21.39
C CYS A 169 -8.86 -15.35 22.13
N ASP A 170 -7.76 -15.12 21.40
CA ASP A 170 -6.46 -14.74 21.96
C ASP A 170 -6.24 -13.21 21.96
N LEU A 171 -7.08 -12.47 21.23
CA LEU A 171 -6.98 -11.02 21.11
C LEU A 171 -7.50 -10.29 22.34
N ILE A 172 -6.58 -9.77 23.15
CA ILE A 172 -6.92 -8.85 24.25
C ILE A 172 -7.40 -7.49 23.72
N TRP A 173 -8.19 -6.79 24.53
CA TRP A 173 -8.78 -5.50 24.16
C TRP A 173 -7.75 -4.44 23.77
N GLN A 174 -6.59 -4.42 24.43
CA GLN A 174 -5.52 -3.48 24.11
C GLN A 174 -5.04 -3.65 22.65
N ALA A 175 -4.86 -4.89 22.20
CA ALA A 175 -4.48 -5.19 20.82
C ALA A 175 -5.60 -4.80 19.83
N LYS A 176 -6.86 -5.08 20.20
CA LYS A 176 -8.03 -4.69 19.40
C LYS A 176 -8.12 -3.16 19.21
N LEU A 177 -7.89 -2.40 20.27
CA LEU A 177 -7.89 -0.94 20.23
C LEU A 177 -6.74 -0.38 19.38
N GLU A 178 -5.56 -0.99 19.43
CA GLU A 178 -4.44 -0.57 18.58
C GLU A 178 -4.71 -0.83 17.09
N ILE A 179 -5.33 -1.97 16.77
CA ILE A 179 -5.81 -2.26 15.40
C ILE A 179 -6.82 -1.19 14.94
N LEU A 180 -7.86 -0.92 15.74
CA LEU A 180 -8.87 0.09 15.41
C LEU A 180 -8.28 1.49 15.26
N LYS A 181 -7.33 1.86 16.11
CA LYS A 181 -6.59 3.12 16.00
C LYS A 181 -5.83 3.20 14.68
N ASN A 182 -5.04 2.18 14.33
CA ASN A 182 -4.29 2.15 13.06
C ASN A 182 -5.21 2.31 11.84
N ILE A 183 -6.34 1.60 11.84
CA ILE A 183 -7.36 1.69 10.80
C ILE A 183 -7.95 3.11 10.72
N SER A 184 -8.33 3.69 11.87
CA SER A 184 -8.92 5.04 11.92
C SER A 184 -7.95 6.12 11.44
N GLU A 185 -6.66 6.01 11.77
CA GLU A 185 -5.62 6.92 11.29
C GLU A 185 -5.51 6.86 9.76
N GLU A 186 -5.38 5.66 9.18
CA GLU A 186 -5.26 5.52 7.73
C GLU A 186 -6.52 5.97 6.99
N LEU A 187 -7.72 5.70 7.54
CA LEU A 187 -8.97 6.18 6.97
C LEU A 187 -9.04 7.72 7.01
N TYR A 188 -8.60 8.34 8.11
CA TYR A 188 -8.46 9.78 8.21
C TYR A 188 -7.49 10.33 7.16
N TYR A 189 -6.36 9.66 6.90
CA TYR A 189 -5.43 10.07 5.84
C TYR A 189 -6.07 10.03 4.45
N ILE A 190 -6.80 8.96 4.13
CA ILE A 190 -7.54 8.82 2.87
C ILE A 190 -8.59 9.95 2.74
N HIS A 191 -9.35 10.22 3.80
CA HIS A 191 -10.41 11.22 3.75
C HIS A 191 -9.88 12.66 3.71
N PHE A 192 -8.97 13.01 4.62
CA PHE A 192 -8.57 14.39 4.87
C PHE A 192 -7.44 14.84 3.95
N TYR A 193 -6.35 14.07 3.86
CA TYR A 193 -5.17 14.46 3.09
C TYR A 193 -5.28 14.05 1.63
N ALA A 194 -5.89 12.90 1.34
CA ALA A 194 -6.06 12.46 -0.05
C ALA A 194 -7.30 13.09 -0.71
N GLY A 195 -8.35 13.39 0.07
CA GLY A 195 -9.62 13.86 -0.48
C GLY A 195 -10.41 12.75 -1.19
N TYR A 196 -10.24 11.50 -0.74
CA TYR A 196 -10.91 10.33 -1.31
C TYR A 196 -11.94 9.73 -0.35
N ILE A 197 -12.91 9.04 -0.93
CA ILE A 197 -13.83 8.11 -0.27
C ILE A 197 -13.40 6.71 -0.69
N HIS A 198 -13.28 5.78 0.24
CA HIS A 198 -12.90 4.40 -0.07
C HIS A 198 -14.00 3.69 -0.87
N ALA A 199 -15.26 3.86 -0.43
CA ALA A 199 -16.49 3.36 -1.07
C ALA A 199 -16.66 1.83 -1.10
N ASP A 200 -15.74 1.08 -0.49
CA ASP A 200 -15.81 -0.39 -0.34
C ASP A 200 -15.05 -0.80 0.93
N PHE A 201 -15.32 -0.07 2.01
CA PHE A 201 -14.56 -0.17 3.25
C PHE A 201 -15.10 -1.28 4.15
N HIS A 202 -14.34 -2.37 4.28
CA HIS A 202 -14.72 -3.54 5.08
C HIS A 202 -13.50 -4.34 5.57
N SER A 203 -13.67 -5.25 6.53
CA SER A 203 -12.57 -6.04 7.13
C SER A 203 -11.83 -6.97 6.15
N GLY A 204 -12.37 -7.17 4.95
CA GLY A 204 -11.70 -7.93 3.88
C GLY A 204 -10.70 -7.08 3.08
N ASN A 205 -10.90 -5.77 3.05
CA ASN A 205 -10.03 -4.77 2.41
C ASN A 205 -9.07 -4.11 3.41
N ILE A 206 -8.93 -4.69 4.60
CA ILE A 206 -7.90 -4.31 5.58
C ILE A 206 -6.94 -5.48 5.70
N LEU A 207 -5.65 -5.26 5.45
CA LEU A 207 -4.61 -6.25 5.69
C LEU A 207 -4.04 -6.10 7.09
N GLN A 208 -3.70 -7.22 7.71
CA GLN A 208 -3.10 -7.27 9.04
C GLN A 208 -1.67 -7.81 8.96
N ASP A 209 -0.78 -7.17 9.71
CA ASP A 209 0.59 -7.58 9.99
C ASP A 209 1.00 -6.96 11.35
N GLN A 210 2.21 -6.40 11.48
CA GLN A 210 2.59 -5.58 12.65
C GLN A 210 1.68 -4.36 12.85
N ARG A 211 1.05 -3.90 11.77
CA ARG A 211 0.02 -2.86 11.75
C ARG A 211 -1.12 -3.28 10.82
N SER A 212 -2.20 -2.51 10.83
CA SER A 212 -3.33 -2.69 9.93
C SER A 212 -3.21 -1.72 8.76
N TYR A 213 -3.54 -2.19 7.56
CA TYR A 213 -3.38 -1.44 6.31
C TYR A 213 -4.65 -1.49 5.46
N ILE A 214 -5.23 -0.33 5.15
CA ILE A 214 -6.35 -0.20 4.23
C ILE A 214 -5.86 -0.42 2.80
N THR A 215 -6.48 -1.36 2.09
CA THR A 215 -6.13 -1.73 0.73
C THR A 215 -7.36 -1.74 -0.19
N ASP A 216 -7.12 -2.06 -1.45
CA ASP A 216 -8.14 -2.17 -2.50
C ASP A 216 -8.96 -0.91 -2.79
N LEU A 217 -8.24 0.17 -3.10
CA LEU A 217 -8.81 1.43 -3.57
C LEU A 217 -9.39 1.38 -5.01
N GLY A 218 -9.77 0.19 -5.50
CA GLY A 218 -10.27 0.00 -6.88
C GLY A 218 -11.59 0.72 -7.16
N LEU A 219 -12.37 0.96 -6.11
CA LEU A 219 -13.66 1.66 -6.14
C LEU A 219 -13.60 3.05 -5.51
N SER A 220 -12.43 3.47 -5.04
CA SER A 220 -12.28 4.75 -4.37
C SER A 220 -12.48 5.91 -5.32
N ARG A 221 -13.09 6.98 -4.81
CA ARG A 221 -13.54 8.12 -5.60
C ARG A 221 -13.07 9.41 -4.96
N LYS A 222 -12.81 10.44 -5.76
CA LYS A 222 -12.58 11.77 -5.19
C LYS A 222 -13.88 12.36 -4.68
N THR A 223 -13.80 13.18 -3.64
CA THR A 223 -14.98 13.81 -3.04
C THR A 223 -15.73 14.78 -3.96
N ASP A 224 -15.07 15.29 -5.01
CA ASP A 224 -15.59 16.25 -5.99
C ASP A 224 -15.99 15.61 -7.33
N GLU A 225 -15.80 14.29 -7.49
CA GLU A 225 -16.09 13.59 -8.73
C GLU A 225 -17.60 13.41 -8.93
N LYS A 226 -18.14 13.92 -10.05
CA LYS A 226 -19.55 13.72 -10.40
C LYS A 226 -19.81 12.24 -10.65
N VAL A 227 -20.74 11.68 -9.89
CA VAL A 227 -21.12 10.27 -9.99
C VAL A 227 -22.02 10.06 -11.21
N LEU A 228 -21.68 9.04 -12.01
CA LEU A 228 -22.63 8.42 -12.92
C LEU A 228 -23.57 7.55 -12.08
N GLU A 229 -24.88 7.78 -12.18
CA GLU A 229 -25.90 6.97 -11.52
C GLU A 229 -25.75 5.48 -11.84
N GLY A 230 -26.05 4.60 -10.87
CA GLY A 230 -26.54 3.25 -11.20
C GLY A 230 -25.96 2.08 -10.42
N ASP A 231 -24.71 2.13 -9.96
CA ASP A 231 -24.08 0.93 -9.39
C ASP A 231 -23.94 1.02 -7.86
N ILE A 232 -24.84 0.33 -7.14
CA ILE A 232 -24.62 -0.02 -5.72
C ILE A 232 -23.67 -1.22 -5.69
N TYR A 233 -22.54 -1.06 -5.01
CA TYR A 233 -21.54 -2.11 -4.81
C TYR A 233 -21.06 -2.10 -3.36
N GLY A 234 -20.46 -3.20 -2.91
CA GLY A 234 -19.94 -3.34 -1.56
C GLY A 234 -20.41 -4.62 -0.87
N VAL A 235 -19.82 -4.92 0.28
CA VAL A 235 -20.10 -6.15 1.04
C VAL A 235 -21.21 -5.88 2.07
N MET A 236 -22.29 -6.67 2.02
CA MET A 236 -23.62 -6.34 2.58
C MET A 236 -23.86 -6.38 4.12
N PRO A 237 -22.84 -6.25 5.00
CA PRO A 237 -23.08 -5.52 6.25
C PRO A 237 -22.40 -4.15 6.32
N TYR A 238 -21.46 -3.86 5.43
CA TYR A 238 -20.63 -2.64 5.49
C TYR A 238 -21.17 -1.48 4.65
N VAL A 239 -22.17 -1.73 3.80
CA VAL A 239 -22.79 -0.68 2.98
C VAL A 239 -23.78 0.11 3.84
N ALA A 240 -23.59 1.43 3.89
CA ALA A 240 -24.43 2.32 4.67
C ALA A 240 -25.89 2.33 4.17
N PRO A 241 -26.89 2.44 5.06
CA PRO A 241 -28.30 2.34 4.70
C PRO A 241 -28.73 3.41 3.68
N GLU A 242 -28.22 4.63 3.78
CA GLU A 242 -28.51 5.71 2.83
C GLU A 242 -28.04 5.42 1.40
N VAL A 243 -26.99 4.59 1.24
CA VAL A 243 -26.52 4.11 -0.07
C VAL A 243 -27.42 2.99 -0.58
N LEU A 244 -27.81 2.06 0.29
CA LEU A 244 -28.68 0.94 -0.06
C LEU A 244 -30.07 1.39 -0.49
N LEU A 245 -30.58 2.45 0.13
CA LEU A 245 -31.87 3.05 -0.19
C LEU A 245 -31.81 3.93 -1.45
N GLY A 246 -30.63 4.15 -2.02
CA GLY A 246 -30.42 5.05 -3.16
C GLY A 246 -30.66 6.52 -2.81
N GLU A 247 -30.72 6.87 -1.53
CA GLU A 247 -30.99 8.22 -1.04
C GLU A 247 -29.76 9.13 -1.19
N GLN A 248 -28.56 8.56 -1.05
CA GLN A 248 -27.30 9.26 -1.18
C GLN A 248 -26.26 8.43 -1.93
N GLN A 249 -25.36 9.13 -2.60
CA GLN A 249 -24.14 8.54 -3.15
C GLN A 249 -23.13 8.28 -2.02
N PHE A 250 -22.10 7.49 -2.31
CA PHE A 250 -20.99 7.27 -1.36
C PHE A 250 -20.41 8.60 -0.88
N THR A 251 -20.23 8.73 0.44
CA THR A 251 -19.62 9.89 1.09
C THR A 251 -18.56 9.43 2.08
N LYS A 252 -17.84 10.36 2.71
CA LYS A 252 -16.95 9.98 3.82
C LYS A 252 -17.72 9.30 4.95
N ALA A 253 -18.96 9.73 5.22
CA ALA A 253 -19.79 9.13 6.27
C ALA A 253 -20.13 7.66 5.98
N THR A 254 -20.22 7.26 4.71
CA THR A 254 -20.49 5.86 4.36
C THR A 254 -19.32 4.94 4.72
N ASP A 255 -18.07 5.42 4.60
CA ASP A 255 -16.91 4.67 5.10
C ASP A 255 -16.91 4.61 6.64
N ILE A 256 -17.38 5.67 7.33
CA ILE A 256 -17.50 5.70 8.80
C ILE A 256 -18.53 4.68 9.29
N TYR A 257 -19.63 4.49 8.54
CA TYR A 257 -20.57 3.40 8.82
C TYR A 257 -19.88 2.03 8.73
N GLY A 258 -19.14 1.78 7.64
CA GLY A 258 -18.33 0.56 7.47
C GLY A 258 -17.32 0.37 8.61
N PHE A 259 -16.73 1.45 9.13
CA PHE A 259 -15.87 1.41 10.30
C PHE A 259 -16.62 0.97 11.58
N GLY A 260 -17.84 1.48 11.80
CA GLY A 260 -18.70 1.03 12.91
C GLY A 260 -19.02 -0.46 12.84
N VAL A 261 -19.24 -0.99 11.63
CA VAL A 261 -19.44 -2.43 11.39
C VAL A 261 -18.19 -3.23 11.75
N ILE A 262 -17.00 -2.74 11.39
CA ILE A 262 -15.72 -3.34 11.79
C ILE A 262 -15.55 -3.32 13.31
N MET A 263 -15.93 -2.22 13.99
CA MET A 263 -15.88 -2.15 15.46
C MET A 263 -16.79 -3.19 16.12
N SER A 264 -17.96 -3.46 15.52
CA SER A 264 -18.85 -4.55 15.95
C SER A 264 -18.18 -5.92 15.76
N GLU A 265 -17.61 -6.19 14.58
CA GLU A 265 -16.87 -7.42 14.28
C GLU A 265 -15.69 -7.65 15.25
N MET A 266 -14.96 -6.60 15.62
CA MET A 266 -13.89 -6.66 16.63
C MET A 266 -14.40 -7.03 18.03
N THR A 267 -15.65 -6.68 18.33
CA THR A 267 -16.28 -6.93 19.63
C THR A 267 -16.89 -8.34 19.70
N THR A 268 -17.52 -8.80 18.62
CA THR A 268 -18.26 -10.08 18.57
C THR A 268 -17.47 -11.23 17.98
N GLY A 269 -16.45 -10.94 17.17
CA GLY A 269 -15.68 -11.93 16.42
C GLY A 269 -16.41 -12.45 15.18
N GLN A 270 -17.58 -11.90 14.88
CA GLN A 270 -18.46 -12.29 13.80
C GLN A 270 -18.83 -11.07 12.99
N ARG A 271 -18.90 -11.21 11.66
CA ARG A 271 -19.48 -10.16 10.84
C ARG A 271 -20.97 -10.09 11.11
N PRO A 272 -21.58 -8.90 11.04
CA PRO A 272 -23.03 -8.84 11.03
C PRO A 272 -23.59 -9.65 9.85
N PHE A 273 -24.62 -10.44 10.12
CA PHE A 273 -25.28 -11.34 9.17
C PHE A 273 -24.44 -12.54 8.67
N ASP A 274 -23.29 -12.84 9.28
CA ASP A 274 -22.58 -14.13 9.12
C ASP A 274 -23.22 -15.26 9.95
#